data_AF-A0A525JBF7-F1
#
_entry.id   AF-A0A525JBF7-F1
#
_cell.length_a   1.000
_cell.length_b   1.000
_cell.length_c   1.000
_cell.angle_alpha   90.00
_cell.angle_beta   90.00
_cell.angle_gamma   90.00
#
_symmetry.space_group_name_H-M   'P 1'
#
loop_
_entity.id
_entity.type
_entity.pdbx_description
1 polymer ?
#
loop_
_entity_poly.entity_id
_entity_poly.type
_entity_poly.pdbx_seq_one_letter_code
_entity_poly.pdbx_strand_id
1 'polypeptide(L)'
;MSRWFRLYDDVINDPKILMLPEGLRWIWIAMLCIASKNNGTLPSTDVVAVSLRIKRPKAAEYITKLVAAGLIDNDGGKFSPHNWNGRQYKSDVSTERVKRFRETRRNVSPNVSETAPESDSETDQSNDDEDARTRGPLLGQTAQDLAEQLLMIAGHDPRAWPPGWCGAAMRIQTWLSNGWHPEIIVMVSKAVMTRKHDGPPSTVQYFEKAIASVVAKQNAPLPKVEVSFQQIVKAKHNGTQRESLGQVAERFIQSGLTFGERPRGLRLEESESPVRLIPKG
;
A
#
# COMPACT_ATOMS: atom_id res chain seq x y z
N MET A 1 2.95 -33.90 9.75
CA MET A 1 3.22 -32.44 9.77
C MET A 1 3.49 -31.98 8.35
N SER A 2 2.66 -31.09 7.81
CA SER A 2 2.99 -30.36 6.58
C SER A 2 4.12 -29.39 6.88
N ARG A 3 5.21 -29.46 6.12
CA ARG A 3 6.32 -28.50 6.20
C ARG A 3 6.22 -27.53 5.04
N TRP A 4 6.45 -26.26 5.34
CA TRP A 4 6.50 -25.21 4.34
C TRP A 4 7.97 -24.91 4.06
N PHE A 5 8.28 -24.59 2.81
CA PHE A 5 9.60 -24.07 2.43
C PHE A 5 9.39 -22.74 1.71
N ARG A 6 10.37 -21.84 1.82
CA ARG A 6 10.31 -20.54 1.17
C ARG A 6 10.67 -20.68 -0.31
N LEU A 7 9.79 -20.25 -1.18
CA LEU A 7 10.07 -20.04 -2.60
C LEU A 7 10.01 -18.53 -2.85
N TYR A 8 11.09 -17.96 -3.36
CA TYR A 8 11.19 -16.52 -3.61
C TYR A 8 10.43 -16.16 -4.89
N ASP A 9 9.84 -14.98 -4.92
CA ASP A 9 9.12 -14.42 -6.09
C ASP A 9 10.04 -14.23 -7.30
N ASP A 10 11.32 -13.92 -7.05
CA ASP A 10 12.34 -13.72 -8.09
C ASP A 10 12.71 -15.00 -8.86
N VAL A 11 12.16 -16.15 -8.46
CA VAL A 11 12.34 -17.43 -9.18
C VAL A 11 11.91 -17.37 -10.64
N ILE A 12 10.98 -16.47 -10.97
CA ILE A 12 10.46 -16.26 -12.33
C ILE A 12 11.52 -15.58 -13.22
N ASN A 13 12.41 -14.80 -12.62
CA ASN A 13 13.44 -14.04 -13.33
C ASN A 13 14.81 -14.76 -13.35
N ASP A 14 14.94 -15.90 -12.67
CA ASP A 14 16.20 -16.63 -12.63
C ASP A 14 16.53 -17.21 -14.03
N PRO A 15 17.66 -16.82 -14.65
CA PRO A 15 18.02 -17.27 -15.99
C PRO A 15 18.18 -18.78 -16.07
N LYS A 16 18.59 -19.45 -14.98
CA LYS A 16 18.69 -20.92 -14.95
C LYS A 16 17.32 -21.54 -15.19
N ILE A 17 16.28 -21.02 -14.54
CA ILE A 17 14.92 -21.57 -14.59
C ILE A 17 14.23 -21.23 -15.91
N LEU A 18 14.51 -20.06 -16.47
CA LEU A 18 14.03 -19.67 -17.79
C LEU A 18 14.60 -20.59 -18.89
N MET A 19 15.88 -20.99 -18.79
CA MET A 19 16.52 -21.92 -19.73
C MET A 19 16.01 -23.37 -19.61
N LEU A 20 15.32 -23.73 -18.53
CA LEU A 20 14.78 -25.07 -18.34
C LEU A 20 13.50 -25.32 -19.18
N PRO A 21 13.31 -26.53 -19.72
CA PRO A 21 12.02 -26.96 -20.27
C PRO A 21 10.91 -26.93 -19.21
N GLU A 22 9.69 -26.60 -19.62
CA GLU A 22 8.55 -26.40 -18.71
C GLU A 22 8.28 -27.61 -17.79
N GLY A 23 8.31 -28.83 -18.36
CA GLY A 23 8.15 -30.05 -17.56
C GLY A 23 9.23 -30.25 -16.49
N LEU A 24 10.45 -29.75 -16.73
CA LEU A 24 11.55 -29.84 -15.78
C LEU A 24 11.40 -28.84 -14.61
N ARG A 25 10.76 -27.69 -14.85
CA ARG A 25 10.51 -26.66 -13.81
C ARG A 25 9.61 -27.23 -12.72
N TRP A 26 8.55 -27.96 -13.08
CA TRP A 26 7.69 -28.63 -12.11
C TRP A 26 8.44 -29.72 -11.32
N ILE A 27 9.27 -30.50 -12.01
CA ILE A 27 10.07 -31.56 -11.37
C ILE A 27 11.05 -30.95 -10.35
N TRP A 28 11.68 -29.83 -10.69
CA TRP A 28 12.54 -29.08 -9.77
C TRP A 28 11.78 -28.65 -8.51
N ILE A 29 10.60 -28.03 -8.66
CA ILE A 29 9.75 -27.64 -7.52
C ILE A 29 9.39 -28.87 -6.67
N ALA A 30 9.03 -29.99 -7.29
CA ALA A 30 8.72 -31.22 -6.57
C ALA A 30 9.95 -31.79 -5.82
N MET A 31 11.16 -31.64 -6.36
CA MET A 31 12.39 -31.98 -5.64
C MET A 31 12.65 -31.06 -4.46
N LEU A 32 12.37 -29.76 -4.56
CA LEU A 32 12.44 -28.83 -3.41
C LEU A 32 11.48 -29.26 -2.29
N CYS A 33 10.28 -29.73 -2.62
CA CYS A 33 9.34 -30.28 -1.65
C CYS A 33 9.90 -31.52 -0.93
N ILE A 34 10.59 -32.41 -1.66
CA ILE A 34 11.23 -33.60 -1.10
C ILE A 34 12.40 -33.21 -0.20
N ALA A 35 13.23 -32.25 -0.63
CA ALA A 35 14.33 -31.72 0.18
C ALA A 35 13.82 -31.05 1.46
N SER A 36 12.71 -30.30 1.40
CA SER A 36 12.07 -29.70 2.58
C SER A 36 11.67 -30.73 3.64
N LYS A 37 11.18 -31.90 3.22
CA LYS A 37 10.87 -33.00 4.14
C LYS A 37 12.11 -33.60 4.79
N ASN A 38 13.24 -33.60 4.08
CA ASN A 38 14.49 -34.25 4.47
C ASN A 38 15.59 -33.23 4.84
N ASN A 39 15.20 -32.14 5.52
CA ASN A 39 16.10 -31.13 6.07
C ASN A 39 17.09 -30.51 5.05
N GLY A 40 16.67 -30.36 3.79
CA GLY A 40 17.47 -29.73 2.73
C GLY A 40 18.34 -30.67 1.92
N THR A 41 18.27 -31.98 2.20
CA THR A 41 18.98 -33.00 1.44
C THR A 41 17.99 -33.87 0.67
N LEU A 42 18.32 -34.26 -0.54
CA LEU A 42 17.54 -35.23 -1.29
C LEU A 42 17.89 -36.64 -0.80
N PRO A 43 16.87 -37.50 -0.59
CA PRO A 43 17.09 -38.90 -0.23
C PRO A 43 17.60 -39.69 -1.44
N SER A 44 17.80 -41.00 -1.28
CA SER A 44 18.24 -41.86 -2.38
C SER A 44 17.32 -41.74 -3.61
N THR A 45 17.90 -41.97 -4.79
CA THR A 45 17.21 -41.84 -6.09
C THR A 45 15.92 -42.69 -6.16
N ASP A 46 15.88 -43.81 -5.43
CA ASP A 46 14.70 -44.68 -5.32
C ASP A 46 13.54 -43.99 -4.58
N VAL A 47 13.82 -43.33 -3.45
CA VAL A 47 12.81 -42.58 -2.68
C VAL A 47 12.33 -41.36 -3.48
N VAL A 48 13.21 -40.71 -4.22
CA VAL A 48 12.86 -39.61 -5.13
C VAL A 48 11.93 -40.11 -6.25
N ALA A 49 12.23 -41.26 -6.86
CA ALA A 49 11.41 -41.84 -7.92
C ALA A 49 9.99 -42.18 -7.43
N VAL A 50 9.87 -42.77 -6.23
CA VAL A 50 8.58 -43.04 -5.59
C VAL A 50 7.82 -41.75 -5.29
N SER A 51 8.50 -40.73 -4.76
CA SER A 51 7.88 -39.44 -4.42
C SER A 51 7.37 -38.69 -5.65
N LEU A 52 8.11 -38.76 -6.76
CA LEU A 52 7.75 -38.16 -8.05
C LEU A 52 6.79 -39.03 -8.87
N ARG A 53 6.51 -40.28 -8.45
CA ARG A 53 5.67 -41.26 -9.16
C ARG A 53 6.17 -41.55 -10.58
N ILE A 54 7.48 -41.65 -10.74
CA ILE A 54 8.14 -41.95 -12.03
C ILE A 54 9.08 -43.15 -11.89
N LYS A 55 9.47 -43.74 -13.01
CA LYS A 55 10.45 -44.82 -13.04
C LYS A 55 11.83 -44.30 -12.62
N ARG A 56 12.59 -45.12 -11.88
CA ARG A 56 13.98 -44.84 -11.43
C ARG A 56 14.91 -44.24 -12.51
N PRO A 57 15.00 -44.77 -13.75
CA PRO A 57 15.88 -44.20 -14.77
C PRO A 57 15.52 -42.75 -15.12
N LYS A 58 14.22 -42.43 -15.24
CA LYS A 58 13.78 -41.07 -15.50
C LYS A 58 14.08 -40.12 -14.34
N ALA A 59 13.96 -40.59 -13.10
CA ALA A 59 14.33 -39.78 -11.94
C ALA A 59 15.82 -39.44 -11.95
N ALA A 60 16.69 -40.40 -12.29
CA ALA A 60 18.12 -40.17 -12.43
C ALA A 60 18.43 -39.15 -13.54
N GLU A 61 17.79 -39.27 -14.71
CA GLU A 61 17.92 -38.29 -15.81
C GLU A 61 17.51 -36.87 -15.41
N TYR A 62 16.47 -36.72 -14.59
CA TYR A 62 16.06 -35.39 -14.12
C TYR A 62 17.06 -34.81 -13.12
N ILE A 63 17.59 -35.63 -12.21
CA ILE A 63 18.64 -35.20 -11.28
C ILE A 63 19.87 -34.75 -12.07
N THR A 64 20.33 -35.51 -13.06
CA THR A 64 21.51 -35.12 -13.86
C THR A 64 21.28 -33.84 -14.64
N LYS A 65 20.10 -33.64 -15.23
CA LYS A 65 19.74 -32.38 -15.90
C LYS A 65 19.71 -31.19 -14.95
N LEU A 66 19.19 -31.37 -13.73
CA LEU A 66 19.12 -30.30 -12.73
C LEU A 66 20.49 -29.97 -12.10
N VAL A 67 21.36 -30.97 -11.97
CA VAL A 67 22.77 -30.79 -11.60
C VAL A 67 23.50 -30.03 -12.70
N ALA A 68 23.32 -30.41 -13.98
CA ALA A 68 23.91 -29.71 -15.12
C ALA A 68 23.45 -28.24 -15.23
N ALA A 69 22.20 -27.94 -14.83
CA ALA A 69 21.67 -26.58 -14.76
C ALA A 69 22.17 -25.78 -13.54
N GLY A 70 22.93 -26.39 -12.63
CA GLY A 70 23.41 -25.74 -11.40
C GLY A 70 22.27 -25.34 -10.45
N LEU A 71 21.17 -26.11 -10.44
CA LEU A 71 20.04 -25.97 -9.53
C LEU A 71 20.11 -26.96 -8.36
N ILE A 72 20.89 -28.03 -8.51
CA ILE A 72 21.17 -29.04 -7.49
C ILE A 72 22.69 -29.22 -7.40
N ASP A 73 23.21 -29.13 -6.18
CA ASP A 73 24.61 -29.40 -5.87
C ASP A 73 24.78 -30.89 -5.51
N ASN A 74 25.93 -31.45 -5.87
CA ASN A 74 26.30 -32.83 -5.55
C ASN A 74 27.53 -32.85 -4.64
N ASP A 75 27.31 -32.99 -3.34
CA ASP A 75 28.35 -33.08 -2.33
C ASP A 75 28.67 -34.56 -2.06
N GLY A 76 29.43 -35.18 -2.96
CA GLY A 76 29.97 -36.53 -2.76
C GLY A 76 28.91 -37.63 -2.62
N GLY A 77 27.78 -37.51 -3.32
CA GLY A 77 26.67 -38.48 -3.28
C GLY A 77 25.45 -38.01 -2.49
N LYS A 78 25.52 -36.83 -1.85
CA LYS A 78 24.34 -36.14 -1.30
C LYS A 78 23.94 -35.03 -2.26
N PHE A 79 22.72 -35.12 -2.78
CA PHE A 79 22.16 -34.08 -3.62
C PHE A 79 21.41 -33.07 -2.76
N SER A 80 21.72 -31.79 -2.90
CA SER A 80 21.08 -30.71 -2.16
C SER A 80 20.67 -29.61 -3.13
N PRO A 81 19.51 -28.94 -2.96
CA PRO A 81 19.19 -27.80 -3.80
C PRO A 81 20.23 -26.69 -3.64
N HIS A 82 20.55 -26.03 -4.75
CA HIS A 82 21.58 -25.01 -4.76
C HIS A 82 21.23 -23.85 -3.81
N ASN A 83 22.19 -23.46 -2.97
CA ASN A 83 22.03 -22.42 -1.95
C ASN A 83 20.84 -22.65 -0.99
N TRP A 84 20.60 -23.91 -0.59
CA TRP A 84 19.49 -24.24 0.31
C TRP A 84 19.60 -23.52 1.67
N ASN A 85 20.78 -23.50 2.28
CA ASN A 85 20.99 -22.89 3.61
C ASN A 85 20.83 -21.36 3.60
N GLY A 86 21.17 -20.68 2.51
CA GLY A 86 20.94 -19.24 2.37
C GLY A 86 19.47 -18.90 2.10
N ARG A 87 18.71 -19.82 1.51
CA ARG A 87 17.27 -19.64 1.19
C ARG A 87 16.35 -20.08 2.33
N GLN A 88 16.73 -21.09 3.12
CA GLN A 88 15.93 -21.64 4.21
C GLN A 88 16.59 -21.34 5.56
N TYR A 89 16.20 -20.22 6.18
CA TYR A 89 16.72 -19.83 7.49
C TYR A 89 16.31 -20.83 8.57
N LYS A 90 17.30 -21.33 9.33
CA LYS A 90 17.08 -22.27 10.44
C LYS A 90 16.25 -21.67 11.59
N SER A 91 16.12 -20.35 11.66
CA SER A 91 15.29 -19.66 12.66
C SER A 91 13.79 -19.97 12.53
N ASP A 92 13.32 -20.34 11.35
CA ASP A 92 11.90 -20.66 11.10
C ASP A 92 11.48 -22.01 11.69
N VAL A 93 12.43 -22.83 12.14
CA VAL A 93 12.17 -24.07 12.86
C VAL A 93 11.88 -23.77 14.35
N SER A 94 11.28 -22.61 14.65
CA SER A 94 11.01 -22.06 15.99
C SER A 94 9.94 -22.82 16.78
N THR A 95 9.81 -24.13 16.58
CA THR A 95 8.96 -24.97 17.41
C THR A 95 9.57 -25.18 18.78
N GLU A 96 10.89 -25.27 18.95
CA GLU A 96 11.49 -25.53 20.27
C GLU A 96 11.52 -24.32 21.19
N ARG A 97 11.95 -23.14 20.70
CA ARG A 97 11.96 -21.91 21.51
C ARG A 97 10.56 -21.50 21.95
N VAL A 98 9.58 -21.57 21.04
CA VAL A 98 8.17 -21.26 21.33
C VAL A 98 7.53 -22.36 22.20
N LYS A 99 7.89 -23.63 22.00
CA LYS A 99 7.43 -24.72 22.88
C LYS A 99 7.97 -24.57 24.30
N ARG A 100 9.27 -24.29 24.48
CA ARG A 100 9.85 -23.97 25.79
C ARG A 100 9.16 -22.78 26.44
N PHE A 101 8.98 -21.67 25.73
CA PHE A 101 8.26 -20.51 26.28
C PHE A 101 6.81 -20.84 26.69
N ARG A 102 6.09 -21.61 25.88
CA ARG A 102 4.72 -22.06 26.18
C ARG A 102 4.66 -23.10 27.30
N GLU A 103 5.70 -23.90 27.49
CA GLU A 103 5.83 -24.87 28.59
C GLU A 103 6.18 -24.14 29.90
N THR A 104 7.13 -23.20 29.87
CA THR A 104 7.45 -22.33 31.01
C THR A 104 6.21 -21.55 31.46
N ARG A 105 5.43 -20.98 30.53
CA ARG A 105 4.18 -20.27 30.89
C ARG A 105 3.02 -21.17 31.30
N ARG A 106 3.02 -22.46 30.93
CA ARG A 106 2.00 -23.42 31.38
C ARG A 106 2.25 -23.92 32.80
N ASN A 107 3.52 -24.01 33.21
CA ASN A 107 3.92 -24.54 34.51
C ASN A 107 4.04 -23.46 35.60
N VAL A 108 3.88 -22.18 35.28
CA VAL A 108 3.84 -21.09 36.27
C VAL A 108 2.38 -20.87 36.69
N SER A 109 2.01 -21.47 37.82
CA SER A 109 0.80 -21.11 38.56
C SER A 109 0.92 -19.68 39.11
N PRO A 110 -0.16 -18.88 39.15
CA PRO A 110 -0.09 -17.49 39.59
C PRO A 110 0.00 -17.43 41.12
N ASN A 111 1.22 -17.31 41.66
CA ASN A 111 1.39 -16.78 43.00
C ASN A 111 2.73 -16.05 43.13
N VAL A 112 2.65 -14.91 43.80
CA VAL A 112 3.72 -14.13 44.45
C VAL A 112 4.51 -13.11 43.60
N SER A 113 4.19 -11.84 43.91
CA SER A 113 5.03 -10.65 44.15
C SER A 113 6.54 -10.70 43.86
N GLU A 114 7.00 -9.60 43.25
CA GLU A 114 8.33 -8.94 43.31
C GLU A 114 9.52 -9.73 43.88
N THR A 115 10.61 -9.83 43.10
CA THR A 115 11.93 -9.19 43.33
C THR A 115 12.90 -9.66 42.23
N ALA A 116 13.75 -8.77 41.72
CA ALA A 116 14.84 -9.07 40.77
C ALA A 116 15.86 -10.08 41.35
N PRO A 117 16.65 -10.75 40.49
CA PRO A 117 18.08 -10.51 40.62
C PRO A 117 18.81 -10.39 39.28
N GLU A 118 19.85 -9.56 39.31
CA GLU A 118 20.95 -9.48 38.35
C GLU A 118 21.63 -10.86 38.21
N SER A 119 22.02 -11.22 36.99
CA SER A 119 22.99 -12.30 36.76
C SER A 119 23.71 -12.05 35.43
N ASP A 120 25.02 -11.88 35.56
CA ASP A 120 26.01 -11.65 34.52
C ASP A 120 25.94 -12.71 33.42
N SER A 121 26.06 -12.28 32.17
CA SER A 121 26.32 -13.15 31.04
C SER A 121 27.60 -12.70 30.36
N GLU A 122 28.72 -13.30 30.76
CA GLU A 122 29.93 -13.32 29.96
C GLU A 122 29.60 -13.96 28.61
N THR A 123 29.69 -13.18 27.54
CA THR A 123 29.49 -13.64 26.17
C THR A 123 30.85 -13.75 25.50
N ASP A 124 31.16 -14.97 25.10
CA ASP A 124 32.36 -15.37 24.37
C ASP A 124 32.42 -14.66 23.00
N GLN A 125 33.54 -13.98 22.76
CA GLN A 125 33.80 -13.20 21.56
C GLN A 125 34.03 -14.12 20.37
N SER A 126 33.16 -14.02 19.35
CA SER A 126 33.53 -14.39 17.98
C SER A 126 33.54 -13.10 17.15
N ASN A 127 34.75 -12.72 16.75
CA ASN A 127 35.06 -11.54 15.95
C ASN A 127 34.51 -11.71 14.54
N ASP A 128 33.44 -10.98 14.20
CA ASP A 128 33.04 -10.64 12.82
C ASP A 128 32.25 -9.30 12.82
N ASP A 129 32.64 -8.35 13.69
CA ASP A 129 31.83 -7.20 14.11
C ASP A 129 32.40 -5.82 13.70
N GLU A 130 33.24 -5.74 12.66
CA GLU A 130 33.76 -4.43 12.20
C GLU A 130 32.83 -3.67 11.23
N ASP A 131 31.91 -4.33 10.52
CA ASP A 131 31.06 -3.66 9.51
C ASP A 131 29.63 -3.33 9.96
N ALA A 132 29.19 -3.81 11.12
CA ALA A 132 27.81 -3.58 11.61
C ALA A 132 27.64 -2.24 12.35
N ARG A 133 28.73 -1.68 12.91
CA ARG A 133 28.67 -0.44 13.73
C ARG A 133 28.60 0.84 12.91
N THR A 134 28.84 0.78 11.60
CA THR A 134 28.76 1.93 10.68
C THR A 134 27.36 2.11 10.07
N ARG A 135 26.43 1.19 10.34
CA ARG A 135 25.01 1.38 9.99
C ARG A 135 24.38 2.29 11.03
N GLY A 136 24.28 3.58 10.69
CA GLY A 136 23.48 4.52 11.46
C GLY A 136 22.06 3.97 11.72
N PRO A 137 21.33 4.51 12.71
CA PRO A 137 20.01 4.02 13.08
C PRO A 137 19.13 3.79 11.84
N LEU A 138 18.48 2.61 11.74
CA LEU A 138 17.56 2.26 10.64
C LEU A 138 16.38 3.25 10.51
N LEU A 139 16.17 4.08 11.53
CA LEU A 139 15.19 5.14 11.64
C LEU A 139 15.90 6.44 11.97
N GLY A 140 15.66 7.50 11.21
CA GLY A 140 16.13 8.82 11.60
C GLY A 140 15.49 9.24 12.92
N GLN A 141 16.26 9.90 13.80
CA GLN A 141 15.76 10.44 15.08
C GLN A 141 14.53 11.34 14.86
N THR A 142 14.53 12.09 13.75
CA THR A 142 13.41 12.92 13.29
C THR A 142 12.10 12.14 13.09
N ALA A 143 12.15 10.88 12.66
CA ALA A 143 10.96 10.07 12.44
C ALA A 143 10.38 9.54 13.76
N GLN A 144 11.22 9.33 14.77
CA GLN A 144 10.79 8.94 16.12
C GLN A 144 10.11 10.11 16.83
N ASP A 145 10.73 11.30 16.80
CA ASP A 145 10.17 12.51 17.40
C ASP A 145 8.80 12.87 16.79
N LEU A 146 8.68 12.78 15.46
CA LEU A 146 7.41 13.00 14.77
C LEU A 146 6.35 11.95 15.10
N ALA A 147 6.74 10.71 15.39
CA ALA A 147 5.82 9.65 15.77
C ALA A 147 5.19 9.94 17.14
N GLU A 148 6.00 10.33 18.11
CA GLU A 148 5.52 10.73 19.44
C GLU A 148 4.64 11.98 19.35
N GLN A 149 5.03 12.96 18.53
CA GLN A 149 4.22 14.16 18.32
C GLN A 149 2.85 13.85 17.70
N LEU A 150 2.80 12.95 16.70
CA LEU A 150 1.55 12.51 16.09
C LEU A 150 0.67 11.71 17.06
N LEU A 151 1.29 10.88 17.91
CA LEU A 151 0.61 10.12 18.93
C LEU A 151 -0.09 11.05 19.94
N MET A 152 0.61 12.09 20.38
CA MET A 152 0.03 13.14 21.23
C MET A 152 -1.10 13.90 20.53
N ILE A 153 -0.94 14.26 19.25
CA ILE A 153 -2.00 14.94 18.46
C ILE A 153 -3.23 14.05 18.33
N ALA A 154 -3.06 12.75 18.18
CA ALA A 154 -4.15 11.79 18.12
C ALA A 154 -4.87 11.58 19.47
N GLY A 155 -4.33 12.10 20.57
CA GLY A 155 -4.91 12.00 21.91
C GLY A 155 -4.54 10.73 22.67
N HIS A 156 -3.45 10.05 22.28
CA HIS A 156 -2.92 8.90 23.01
C HIS A 156 -1.80 9.33 23.97
N ASP A 157 -1.67 8.61 25.08
CA ASP A 157 -0.58 8.82 26.05
C ASP A 157 0.74 8.22 25.51
N PRO A 158 1.85 8.99 25.44
CA PRO A 158 3.16 8.48 25.04
C PRO A 158 3.67 7.28 25.85
N ARG A 159 3.18 7.09 27.08
CA ARG A 159 3.55 5.93 27.91
C ARG A 159 2.76 4.65 27.58
N ALA A 160 1.63 4.78 26.89
CA ALA A 160 0.72 3.69 26.58
C ALA A 160 0.52 3.57 25.06
N TRP A 161 1.54 3.06 24.36
CA TRP A 161 1.49 2.90 22.90
C TRP A 161 0.43 1.88 22.46
N PRO A 162 -0.59 2.31 21.68
CA PRO A 162 -1.58 1.39 21.15
C PRO A 162 -0.94 0.41 20.14
N PRO A 163 -1.41 -0.84 20.03
CA PRO A 163 -0.89 -1.80 19.06
C PRO A 163 -0.95 -1.33 17.60
N GLY A 164 -1.95 -0.53 17.23
CA GLY A 164 -2.07 0.05 15.88
C GLY A 164 -1.12 1.23 15.61
N TRP A 165 -0.44 1.72 16.64
CA TRP A 165 0.60 2.75 16.54
C TRP A 165 2.01 2.17 16.61
N CYS A 166 2.15 0.88 16.91
CA CYS A 166 3.42 0.16 16.78
C CYS A 166 3.89 0.23 15.32
N GLY A 167 5.05 0.86 15.10
CA GLY A 167 5.58 1.12 13.76
C GLY A 167 5.21 2.48 13.17
N ALA A 168 4.63 3.40 13.95
CA ALA A 168 4.42 4.80 13.56
C ALA A 168 5.67 5.45 12.97
N ALA A 169 6.81 5.31 13.65
CA ALA A 169 8.10 5.85 13.21
C ALA A 169 8.54 5.28 11.83
N MET A 170 8.33 3.99 11.57
CA MET A 170 8.64 3.37 10.27
C MET A 170 7.77 3.93 9.14
N ARG A 171 6.48 4.15 9.42
CA ARG A 171 5.55 4.75 8.46
C ARG A 171 5.88 6.21 8.18
N ILE A 172 6.18 6.99 9.21
CA ILE A 172 6.61 8.38 9.07
C ILE A 172 7.94 8.45 8.32
N GLN A 173 8.89 7.55 8.60
CA GLN A 173 10.13 7.45 7.83
C GLN A 173 9.87 7.21 6.33
N THR A 174 8.85 6.43 5.99
CA THR A 174 8.42 6.22 4.60
C THR A 174 7.84 7.50 3.99
N TRP A 175 7.07 8.28 4.75
CA TRP A 175 6.56 9.58 4.28
C TRP A 175 7.68 10.58 4.05
N LEU A 176 8.64 10.66 4.98
CA LEU A 176 9.83 11.51 4.84
C LEU A 176 10.67 11.11 3.63
N SER A 177 10.88 9.81 3.38
CA SER A 177 11.60 9.34 2.19
C SER A 177 10.86 9.64 0.89
N ASN A 178 9.53 9.76 0.92
CA ASN A 178 8.71 10.19 -0.21
C ASN A 178 8.68 11.73 -0.39
N GLY A 179 9.50 12.47 0.37
CA GLY A 179 9.61 13.93 0.29
C GLY A 179 8.48 14.68 1.00
N TRP A 180 7.75 14.04 1.90
CA TRP A 180 6.72 14.74 2.68
C TRP A 180 7.39 15.51 3.81
N HIS A 181 7.15 16.82 3.87
CA HIS A 181 7.78 17.65 4.90
C HIS A 181 7.13 17.45 6.29
N PRO A 182 7.94 17.39 7.38
CA PRO A 182 7.47 17.28 8.77
C PRO A 182 6.36 18.26 9.13
N GLU A 183 6.52 19.53 8.75
CA GLU A 183 5.58 20.61 9.06
C GLU A 183 4.18 20.35 8.48
N ILE A 184 4.12 19.80 7.27
CA ILE A 184 2.85 19.48 6.60
C ILE A 184 2.17 18.33 7.33
N ILE A 185 2.92 17.29 7.69
CA ILE A 185 2.42 16.11 8.42
C ILE A 185 1.76 16.56 9.73
N VAL A 186 2.43 17.42 10.51
CA VAL A 186 1.94 17.94 11.78
C VAL A 186 0.73 18.85 11.59
N MET A 187 0.82 19.80 10.67
CA MET A 187 -0.25 20.76 10.37
C MET A 187 -1.54 20.05 9.95
N VAL A 188 -1.46 19.12 9.01
CA VAL A 188 -2.63 18.40 8.50
C VAL A 188 -3.21 17.50 9.58
N SER A 189 -2.37 16.83 10.36
CA SER A 189 -2.85 15.94 11.42
C SER A 189 -3.60 16.70 12.52
N LYS A 190 -3.11 17.89 12.91
CA LYS A 190 -3.84 18.79 13.81
C LYS A 190 -5.19 19.21 13.19
N ALA A 191 -5.21 19.61 11.93
CA ALA A 191 -6.44 20.01 11.24
C ALA A 191 -7.46 18.87 11.05
N VAL A 192 -7.00 17.63 10.96
CA VAL A 192 -7.86 16.44 10.92
C VAL A 192 -8.45 16.17 12.30
N MET A 193 -7.65 16.26 13.36
CA MET A 193 -8.12 16.02 14.73
C MET A 193 -9.10 17.08 15.24
N THR A 194 -9.02 18.33 14.78
CA THR A 194 -10.03 19.36 15.15
C THR A 194 -11.42 19.08 14.58
N ARG A 195 -11.50 18.35 13.46
CA ARG A 195 -12.77 17.98 12.81
C ARG A 195 -13.34 16.65 13.29
N LYS A 196 -12.55 15.91 14.07
CA LYS A 196 -12.92 14.59 14.53
C LYS A 196 -13.66 14.70 15.86
N HIS A 197 -14.88 14.16 15.89
CA HIS A 197 -15.72 14.12 17.10
C HIS A 197 -15.75 12.72 17.75
N ASP A 198 -15.31 11.69 17.03
CA ASP A 198 -15.19 10.33 17.55
C ASP A 198 -13.85 10.12 18.27
N GLY A 199 -13.77 9.10 19.14
CA GLY A 199 -12.58 8.79 19.95
C GLY A 199 -11.26 8.64 19.16
N PRO A 200 -10.11 8.56 19.84
CA PRO A 200 -8.79 8.70 19.22
C PRO A 200 -8.56 7.66 18.12
N PRO A 201 -7.93 8.03 16.98
CA PRO A 201 -7.72 7.10 15.87
C PRO A 201 -6.84 5.92 16.30
N SER A 202 -7.25 4.71 15.93
CA SER A 202 -6.58 3.46 16.32
C SER A 202 -5.26 3.23 15.60
N THR A 203 -5.02 3.92 14.48
CA THR A 203 -3.87 3.69 13.60
C THR A 203 -3.36 4.97 12.97
N VAL A 204 -2.02 5.09 12.81
CA VAL A 204 -1.33 6.24 12.18
C VAL A 204 -1.77 6.48 10.73
N GLN A 205 -2.13 5.41 10.02
CA GLN A 205 -2.60 5.43 8.63
C GLN A 205 -3.88 6.27 8.45
N TYR A 206 -4.61 6.55 9.53
CA TYR A 206 -5.77 7.44 9.51
C TYR A 206 -5.45 8.81 8.89
N PHE A 207 -4.26 9.35 9.13
CA PHE A 207 -3.83 10.66 8.63
C PHE A 207 -3.30 10.65 7.20
N GLU A 208 -2.90 9.48 6.69
CA GLU A 208 -2.13 9.33 5.44
C GLU A 208 -2.85 9.94 4.23
N LYS A 209 -4.15 9.67 4.08
CA LYS A 209 -4.95 10.18 2.96
C LYS A 209 -5.08 11.70 2.97
N ALA A 210 -5.25 12.29 4.16
CA ALA A 210 -5.38 13.75 4.30
C ALA A 210 -4.05 14.43 3.98
N ILE A 211 -2.94 13.89 4.49
CA ILE A 211 -1.59 14.41 4.24
C ILE A 211 -1.24 14.29 2.75
N ALA A 212 -1.46 13.11 2.16
CA ALA A 212 -1.22 12.87 0.73
C ALA A 212 -1.97 13.86 -0.16
N SER A 213 -3.22 14.20 0.18
CA SER A 213 -4.01 15.16 -0.57
C SER A 213 -3.40 16.56 -0.57
N VAL A 214 -2.86 17.01 0.56
CA VAL A 214 -2.21 18.33 0.69
C VAL A 214 -0.86 18.35 -0.04
N VAL A 215 -0.05 17.30 0.13
CA VAL A 215 1.23 17.16 -0.58
C VAL A 215 1.02 17.13 -2.10
N ALA A 216 0.01 16.40 -2.59
CA ALA A 216 -0.31 16.37 -4.00
C ALA A 216 -0.73 17.73 -4.56
N LYS A 217 -1.49 18.53 -3.78
CA LYS A 217 -1.84 19.91 -4.16
C LYS A 217 -0.62 20.82 -4.22
N GLN A 218 0.32 20.67 -3.29
CA GLN A 218 1.54 21.45 -3.27
C GLN A 218 2.47 21.11 -4.44
N ASN A 219 2.52 19.83 -4.82
CA ASN A 219 3.32 19.35 -5.95
C ASN A 219 2.60 19.45 -7.30
N ALA A 220 1.38 20.01 -7.34
CA ALA A 220 0.63 20.18 -8.57
C ALA A 220 1.31 21.26 -9.44
N PRO A 221 1.52 21.01 -10.74
CA PRO A 221 2.07 22.02 -11.64
C PRO A 221 1.14 23.24 -11.68
N LEU A 222 1.73 24.43 -11.72
CA LEU A 222 0.98 25.67 -11.77
C LEU A 222 -0.02 25.64 -12.95
N PRO A 223 -1.28 26.02 -12.73
CA PRO A 223 -2.25 26.08 -13.81
C PRO A 223 -1.74 27.08 -14.86
N LYS A 224 -1.68 26.64 -16.13
CA LYS A 224 -1.37 27.55 -17.24
C LYS A 224 -2.52 28.54 -17.37
N VAL A 225 -2.32 29.75 -16.89
CA VAL A 225 -3.28 30.85 -17.08
C VAL A 225 -3.15 31.31 -18.53
N GLU A 226 -4.04 30.83 -19.39
CA GLU A 226 -4.26 31.44 -20.70
C GLU A 226 -4.92 32.81 -20.44
N VAL A 227 -4.10 33.86 -20.44
CA VAL A 227 -4.59 35.24 -20.37
C VAL A 227 -5.30 35.52 -21.69
N SER A 228 -6.63 35.36 -21.69
CA SER A 228 -7.47 35.84 -22.79
C SER A 228 -7.48 37.35 -22.73
N PHE A 229 -6.59 37.98 -23.51
CA PHE A 229 -6.66 39.41 -23.75
C PHE A 229 -7.98 39.71 -24.47
N GLN A 230 -8.70 40.72 -24.01
CA GLN A 230 -9.87 41.21 -24.72
C GLN A 230 -9.47 41.57 -26.15
N GLN A 231 -9.85 40.72 -27.11
CA GLN A 231 -9.73 41.04 -28.51
C GLN A 231 -10.67 42.21 -28.75
N ILE A 232 -10.12 43.39 -29.09
CA ILE A 232 -10.91 44.50 -29.62
C ILE A 232 -11.41 44.02 -30.99
N VAL A 233 -12.57 43.39 -31.00
CA VAL A 233 -13.28 43.07 -32.24
C VAL A 233 -13.71 44.40 -32.83
N LYS A 234 -12.97 44.88 -33.84
CA LYS A 234 -13.46 45.95 -34.72
C LYS A 234 -14.58 45.38 -35.56
N ALA A 235 -15.79 45.36 -35.01
CA ALA A 235 -17.00 45.07 -35.77
C ALA A 235 -17.19 46.19 -36.80
N LYS A 236 -16.95 45.90 -38.09
CA LYS A 236 -17.51 46.72 -39.17
C LYS A 236 -19.01 46.48 -39.14
N HIS A 237 -19.76 47.47 -38.68
CA HIS A 237 -21.20 47.48 -38.82
C HIS A 237 -21.50 47.61 -40.32
N ASN A 238 -21.81 46.49 -40.99
CA ASN A 238 -22.58 46.59 -42.23
C ASN A 238 -23.94 47.11 -41.80
N GLY A 239 -24.16 48.41 -42.03
CA GLY A 239 -25.40 49.09 -41.69
C GLY A 239 -26.54 48.50 -42.49
N THR A 240 -27.15 47.44 -41.96
CA THR A 240 -28.53 47.11 -42.31
C THR A 240 -29.37 48.24 -41.74
N GLN A 241 -29.86 49.13 -42.62
CA GLN A 241 -30.77 50.21 -42.24
C GLN A 241 -31.88 49.62 -41.39
N ARG A 242 -31.87 49.95 -40.09
CA ARG A 242 -33.03 49.70 -39.24
C ARG A 242 -34.07 50.72 -39.66
N GLU A 243 -35.10 50.26 -40.36
CA GLU A 243 -36.30 51.05 -40.60
C GLU A 243 -36.80 51.58 -39.25
N SER A 244 -37.04 52.89 -39.16
CA SER A 244 -37.54 53.47 -37.93
C SER A 244 -38.94 52.94 -37.64
N LEU A 245 -39.35 52.90 -36.37
CA LEU A 245 -40.72 52.50 -35.99
C LEU A 245 -41.80 53.28 -36.76
N GLY A 246 -41.51 54.53 -37.14
CA GLY A 246 -42.40 55.33 -37.99
C GLY A 246 -42.50 54.79 -39.42
N GLN A 247 -41.38 54.38 -40.02
CA GLN A 247 -41.36 53.78 -41.36
C GLN A 247 -42.07 52.43 -41.41
N VAL A 248 -41.92 51.63 -40.34
CA VAL A 248 -42.64 50.36 -40.19
C VAL A 248 -44.15 50.63 -40.06
N ALA A 249 -44.55 51.62 -39.25
CA ALA A 249 -45.96 51.98 -39.07
C ALA A 249 -46.63 52.50 -40.35
N GLU A 250 -45.96 53.37 -41.13
CA GLU A 250 -46.47 53.85 -42.42
C GLU A 250 -46.65 52.71 -43.43
N ARG A 251 -45.73 51.75 -43.44
CA ARG A 251 -45.83 50.56 -44.31
C ARG A 251 -47.00 49.66 -43.93
N PHE A 252 -47.29 49.52 -42.63
CA PHE A 252 -48.47 48.78 -42.17
C PHE A 252 -49.78 49.48 -42.55
N ILE A 253 -49.83 50.82 -42.45
CA ILE A 253 -50.99 51.62 -42.88
C ILE A 253 -51.21 51.51 -44.40
N GLN A 254 -50.16 51.59 -45.21
CA GLN A 254 -50.25 51.41 -46.68
C GLN A 254 -50.63 49.97 -47.08
N SER A 255 -50.25 48.96 -46.29
CA SER A 255 -50.58 47.56 -46.55
C SER A 255 -52.05 47.18 -46.25
N GLY A 256 -52.86 48.12 -45.75
CA GLY A 256 -54.30 47.94 -45.55
C GLY A 256 -54.69 46.97 -44.42
N LEU A 257 -53.76 46.57 -43.57
CA LEU A 257 -54.01 45.70 -42.41
C LEU A 257 -54.62 46.53 -41.27
N THR A 258 -55.95 46.56 -41.20
CA THR A 258 -56.68 47.10 -40.05
C THR A 258 -56.72 46.05 -38.93
N PHE A 259 -56.42 46.45 -37.69
CA PHE A 259 -56.59 45.59 -36.53
C PHE A 259 -58.10 45.44 -36.27
N GLY A 260 -58.66 44.26 -36.58
CA GLY A 260 -60.06 43.93 -36.34
C GLY A 260 -60.43 43.92 -34.84
N GLU A 261 -61.74 43.84 -34.56
CA GLU A 261 -62.29 43.93 -33.20
C GLU A 261 -61.67 42.94 -32.21
N ARG A 262 -61.34 43.43 -31.00
CA ARG A 262 -60.82 42.62 -29.89
C ARG A 262 -61.83 41.53 -29.50
N PRO A 263 -61.45 40.24 -29.51
CA PRO A 263 -62.33 39.18 -29.04
C PRO A 263 -62.54 39.32 -27.52
N ARG A 264 -63.81 39.47 -27.10
CA ARG A 264 -64.21 39.40 -25.69
C ARG A 264 -64.29 37.93 -25.28
N GLY A 265 -63.55 37.58 -24.23
CA GLY A 265 -63.74 36.32 -23.52
C GLY A 265 -62.48 35.46 -23.44
N LEU A 266 -61.59 35.79 -22.52
CA LEU A 266 -60.65 34.83 -21.94
C LEU A 266 -60.66 35.06 -20.43
N ARG A 267 -61.49 34.26 -19.75
CA ARG A 267 -61.57 34.15 -18.29
C ARG A 267 -60.29 33.47 -17.81
N LEU A 268 -59.57 34.12 -16.90
CA LEU A 268 -58.44 33.54 -16.18
C LEU A 268 -59.00 32.45 -15.25
N GLU A 269 -58.65 31.18 -15.51
CA GLU A 269 -58.81 30.10 -14.55
C GLU A 269 -57.67 30.20 -13.53
N GLU A 270 -58.00 30.49 -12.26
CA GLU A 270 -57.08 30.48 -11.13
C GLU A 270 -56.67 29.03 -10.81
N SER A 271 -55.49 28.60 -11.28
CA SER A 271 -54.86 27.40 -10.75
C SER A 271 -54.06 27.77 -9.49
N GLU A 272 -54.67 27.57 -8.31
CA GLU A 272 -54.00 27.63 -7.01
C GLU A 272 -52.82 26.66 -6.97
N SER A 273 -51.61 27.20 -6.83
CA SER A 273 -50.41 26.44 -6.45
C SER A 273 -50.02 26.87 -5.03
N PRO A 274 -49.95 25.95 -4.04
CA PRO A 274 -49.71 26.35 -2.66
C PRO A 274 -48.25 26.76 -2.44
N VAL A 275 -48.06 28.04 -2.07
CA VAL A 275 -46.79 28.62 -1.65
C VAL A 275 -46.39 28.05 -0.29
N ARG A 276 -45.35 27.20 -0.24
CA ARG A 276 -44.73 26.78 1.03
C ARG A 276 -43.86 27.92 1.60
N LEU A 277 -44.31 28.52 2.69
CA LEU A 277 -43.53 29.47 3.48
C LEU A 277 -42.53 28.72 4.39
N ILE A 278 -41.27 29.17 4.41
CA ILE A 278 -40.21 28.70 5.31
C ILE A 278 -40.44 29.34 6.69
N PRO A 279 -40.46 28.60 7.81
CA PRO A 279 -40.61 29.20 9.12
C PRO A 279 -39.32 29.91 9.54
N LYS A 280 -39.47 31.17 10.00
CA LYS A 280 -38.46 31.88 10.78
C LYS A 280 -38.83 31.73 12.26
N GLY A 281 -37.91 31.22 13.06
CA GLY A 281 -38.04 31.04 14.51
C GLY A 281 -37.12 29.93 14.98
#